data_AF-A0A2V8DLI8-F1
#
_entry.id   AF-A0A2V8DLI8-F1
#
_cell.length_a   1.000
_cell.length_b   1.000
_cell.length_c   1.000
_cell.angle_alpha   90.00
_cell.angle_beta   90.00
_cell.angle_gamma   90.00
#
_symmetry.space_group_name_H-M   'P 1'
#
loop_
_entity.id
_entity.type
_entity.pdbx_description
1 polymer ?
#
loop_
_entity_poly.entity_id
_entity_poly.type
_entity_poly.pdbx_seq_one_letter_code
_entity_poly.pdbx_strand_id
1 'polypeptide(L)'
;MSFRVVATIGSLIASVNIYALQGKIDASKLRGLLAKLNDAKAALDRGNTSAASAKLREFLDLCNAQSGRGISVDAAAVLTADTGYVLGTF
;
A
#
# COMPACT_ATOMS: atom_id res chain seq x y z
N MET A 1 9.43 -26.01 3.93
CA MET A 1 10.14 -24.71 3.80
C MET A 1 9.14 -23.73 3.23
N SER A 2 8.54 -22.89 4.07
CA SER A 2 7.48 -21.98 3.66
C SER A 2 8.11 -20.70 3.12
N PHE A 3 7.95 -20.43 1.81
CA PHE A 3 8.32 -19.14 1.23
C PHE A 3 7.39 -18.08 1.85
N ARG A 4 7.86 -17.36 2.87
CA ARG A 4 7.19 -16.16 3.39
C ARG A 4 7.67 -14.99 2.54
N VAL A 5 6.87 -14.58 1.56
CA VAL A 5 6.98 -13.23 1.03
C VAL A 5 6.53 -12.32 2.17
N VAL A 6 7.49 -11.72 2.87
CA VAL A 6 7.17 -10.68 3.84
C VAL A 6 6.71 -9.48 3.03
N ALA A 7 5.39 -9.27 2.95
CA ALA A 7 4.90 -8.01 2.43
C ALA A 7 5.44 -6.91 3.37
N THR A 8 6.24 -6.02 2.81
CA THR A 8 6.81 -4.85 3.49
C THR A 8 6.21 -3.60 2.87
N ILE A 9 6.36 -2.47 3.56
CA ILE A 9 5.98 -1.17 2.97
C ILE A 9 6.74 -0.93 1.65
N GLY A 10 7.97 -1.43 1.52
CA GLY A 10 8.73 -1.39 0.27
C GLY A 10 8.11 -2.21 -0.86
N SER A 11 7.61 -3.42 -0.58
CA SER A 11 6.92 -4.22 -1.61
C SER A 11 5.59 -3.59 -2.01
N LEU A 12 4.86 -2.96 -1.10
CA LEU A 12 3.65 -2.18 -1.44
C LEU A 12 3.95 -1.03 -2.41
N ILE A 13 5.04 -0.30 -2.19
CA ILE A 13 5.48 0.79 -3.09
C ILE A 13 5.78 0.24 -4.49
N ALA A 14 6.45 -0.91 -4.57
CA ALA A 14 6.73 -1.57 -5.83
C ALA A 14 5.43 -2.02 -6.52
N SER A 15 4.50 -2.66 -5.79
CA SER A 15 3.20 -3.09 -6.31
C SER A 15 2.37 -1.92 -6.86
N VAL A 16 2.31 -0.79 -6.14
CA VAL A 16 1.59 0.41 -6.59
C VAL A 16 2.19 0.97 -7.89
N ASN A 17 3.52 1.00 -8.02
CA ASN A 17 4.16 1.43 -9.27
C ASN A 17 3.88 0.46 -10.42
N ILE A 18 3.95 -0.85 -10.17
CA ILE A 18 3.64 -1.88 -11.17
C ILE A 18 2.18 -1.76 -11.64
N TYR A 19 1.23 -1.57 -10.72
CA TYR A 19 -0.17 -1.38 -11.09
C TYR A 19 -0.43 -0.07 -11.84
N ALA A 20 0.28 1.01 -11.52
CA ALA A 20 0.21 2.23 -12.32
C ALA A 20 0.77 2.02 -13.74
N LEU A 21 1.89 1.31 -13.88
CA LEU A 21 2.45 0.95 -15.20
C LEU A 21 1.51 0.04 -16.01
N GLN A 22 0.73 -0.81 -15.33
CA GLN A 22 -0.30 -1.64 -15.95
C GLN A 22 -1.59 -0.88 -16.29
N GLY A 23 -1.67 0.42 -15.99
CA GLY A 23 -2.89 1.22 -16.17
C GLY A 23 -4.02 0.86 -15.19
N LYS A 24 -3.72 0.08 -14.15
CA LYS A 24 -4.67 -0.28 -13.08
C LYS A 24 -4.78 0.80 -12.02
N ILE A 25 -3.84 1.74 -11.97
CA ILE A 25 -3.87 2.91 -11.08
C ILE A 25 -3.67 4.15 -11.93
N ASP A 26 -4.59 5.11 -11.80
CA ASP A 26 -4.44 6.40 -12.45
C ASP A 26 -3.22 7.16 -11.92
N ALA A 27 -2.50 7.83 -12.82
CA ALA A 27 -1.35 8.66 -12.47
C ALA A 27 -1.71 9.75 -11.43
N SER A 28 -2.94 10.26 -11.47
CA SER A 28 -3.48 11.23 -10.51
C SER A 28 -3.60 10.67 -9.09
N LYS A 29 -3.75 9.35 -8.93
CA LYS A 29 -3.85 8.66 -7.64
C LYS A 29 -2.52 8.09 -7.18
N LEU A 30 -1.66 7.69 -8.12
CA LEU A 30 -0.32 7.15 -7.86
C LEU A 30 0.48 8.02 -6.87
N ARG A 31 0.57 9.34 -7.12
CA ARG A 31 1.34 10.24 -6.26
C ARG A 31 0.84 10.25 -4.81
N GLY A 32 -0.48 10.24 -4.61
CA GLY A 32 -1.08 10.22 -3.28
C GLY A 32 -0.87 8.89 -2.54
N LEU A 33 -0.98 7.77 -3.27
CA LEU A 33 -0.72 6.43 -2.75
C LEU A 33 0.75 6.28 -2.32
N LEU A 34 1.68 6.67 -3.20
CA LEU A 34 3.12 6.61 -2.91
C LEU A 34 3.53 7.53 -1.76
N ALA A 35 2.94 8.73 -1.64
CA ALA A 35 3.21 9.62 -0.52
C ALA A 35 2.86 8.95 0.82
N LYS A 36 1.68 8.32 0.93
CA LYS A 36 1.26 7.62 2.15
C LYS A 36 2.15 6.43 2.50
N LEU A 37 2.55 5.64 1.50
CA LEU A 37 3.45 4.51 1.72
C LEU A 37 4.86 4.97 2.11
N ASN A 38 5.37 6.06 1.53
CA ASN A 38 6.65 6.63 1.92
C ASN A 38 6.61 7.21 3.34
N ASP A 39 5.51 7.89 3.72
CA ASP A 39 5.31 8.35 5.10
C ASP A 39 5.25 7.18 6.09
N ALA A 40 4.53 6.12 5.75
CA ALA A 40 4.47 4.90 6.57
C ALA A 40 5.86 4.27 6.73
N LYS A 41 6.63 4.19 5.64
CA LYS A 41 8.01 3.69 5.66
C LYS A 41 8.88 4.56 6.56
N ALA A 42 8.84 5.88 6.40
CA ALA A 42 9.63 6.80 7.20
C ALA A 42 9.24 6.78 8.69
N ALA A 43 7.97 6.51 9.01
CA ALA A 43 7.53 6.32 10.39
C ALA A 43 8.07 5.00 10.98
N LEU A 44 8.02 3.91 10.20
CA LEU A 44 8.55 2.61 10.62
C LEU A 44 10.08 2.63 10.78
N ASP A 45 10.81 3.27 9.86
CA ASP A 45 12.26 3.49 9.97
C ASP A 45 12.64 4.31 11.23
N ARG A 46 11.72 5.16 11.71
CA ARG A 46 11.85 5.89 12.99
C ARG A 46 11.43 5.08 14.22
N GLY A 47 11.04 3.81 14.06
CA GLY A 47 10.50 2.96 15.12
C GLY A 47 9.09 3.33 15.57
N ASN A 48 8.41 4.23 14.86
CA ASN A 48 7.06 4.68 15.19
C ASN A 48 6.01 3.82 14.47
N THR A 49 5.78 2.62 15.01
CA THR A 49 4.82 1.63 14.47
C THR A 49 3.39 2.14 14.52
N SER A 50 3.00 2.94 15.52
CA SER A 50 1.66 3.56 15.59
C SER A 50 1.40 4.55 14.45
N ALA A 51 2.38 5.40 14.11
CA ALA A 51 2.24 6.28 12.97
C ALA A 51 2.28 5.51 11.63
N ALA A 52 3.14 4.49 11.51
CA ALA A 52 3.20 3.64 10.32
C ALA A 52 1.87 2.93 10.06
N SER A 53 1.28 2.33 11.11
CA SER A 53 -0.02 1.65 11.02
C SER A 53 -1.16 2.61 10.70
N ALA A 54 -1.18 3.80 11.29
CA ALA A 54 -2.16 4.83 10.93
C ALA A 54 -2.06 5.19 9.43
N LYS A 55 -0.85 5.39 8.90
CA LYS A 55 -0.64 5.70 7.48
C LYS A 55 -0.99 4.56 6.53
N LEU A 56 -0.70 3.32 6.90
CA LEU A 56 -1.14 2.15 6.15
C LEU A 56 -2.65 1.99 6.16
N ARG A 57 -3.32 2.32 7.26
CA ARG A 57 -4.78 2.29 7.33
C ARG A 57 -5.41 3.38 6.48
N GLU A 58 -4.86 4.60 6.48
CA GLU A 58 -5.24 5.66 5.53
C GLU A 58 -5.04 5.22 4.06
N PHE A 59 -3.96 4.49 3.76
CA PHE A 59 -3.71 3.94 2.43
C PHE A 59 -4.78 2.90 2.05
N LEU A 60 -5.12 2.00 2.96
CA LEU A 60 -6.15 0.97 2.76
C LEU A 60 -7.53 1.59 2.51
N ASP A 61 -7.92 2.61 3.30
CA ASP A 61 -9.15 3.37 3.08
C ASP A 61 -9.18 4.03 1.70
N LEU A 62 -8.05 4.61 1.28
CA LEU A 62 -7.92 5.24 -0.03
C LEU A 62 -7.99 4.20 -1.17
N CYS A 63 -7.36 3.04 -1.01
CA CYS A 63 -7.46 1.93 -1.98
C CYS A 63 -8.90 1.47 -2.15
N ASN A 64 -9.63 1.27 -1.05
CA ASN A 64 -11.04 0.90 -1.11
C ASN A 64 -11.92 2.00 -1.72
N ALA A 65 -11.69 3.26 -1.35
CA ALA A 65 -12.46 4.39 -1.86
C ALA A 65 -12.23 4.67 -3.36
N GLN A 66 -11.04 4.35 -3.88
CA GLN A 66 -10.68 4.54 -5.29
C GLN A 66 -10.89 3.28 -6.13
N SER A 67 -11.24 2.15 -5.51
CA SER A 67 -11.60 0.91 -6.20
C SER A 67 -12.74 1.16 -7.20
N GLY A 68 -12.50 0.84 -8.48
CA GLY A 68 -13.42 1.09 -9.59
C GLY A 68 -13.55 2.54 -10.06
N ARG A 69 -12.83 3.50 -9.45
CA ARG A 69 -12.88 4.95 -9.79
C ARG A 69 -11.54 5.55 -10.23
N GLY A 70 -10.46 4.82 -10.02
CA GLY A 70 -9.10 5.17 -10.42
C GLY A 70 -8.04 4.19 -9.95
N ILE A 71 -8.47 3.14 -9.23
CA ILE A 71 -7.74 1.90 -9.01
C ILE A 71 -8.65 0.77 -9.50
N SER A 72 -8.13 -0.19 -10.27
CA SER A 72 -8.91 -1.36 -10.65
C SER A 72 -9.32 -2.16 -9.42
N VAL A 73 -10.49 -2.80 -9.48
CA VAL A 73 -11.01 -3.57 -8.33
C VAL A 73 -10.05 -4.68 -7.92
N ASP A 74 -9.39 -5.34 -8.88
CA ASP A 74 -8.39 -6.38 -8.60
C ASP A 74 -7.13 -5.80 -7.93
N ALA A 75 -6.61 -4.67 -8.39
CA ALA A 75 -5.44 -4.04 -7.80
C ALA A 75 -5.74 -3.53 -6.39
N ALA A 76 -6.92 -2.94 -6.18
CA ALA A 76 -7.36 -2.52 -4.86
C ALA A 76 -7.48 -3.71 -3.89
N ALA A 77 -8.03 -4.84 -4.32
CA ALA A 77 -8.14 -6.05 -3.50
C ALA A 77 -6.76 -6.60 -3.07
N VAL A 78 -5.81 -6.68 -4.00
CA VAL A 78 -4.45 -7.15 -3.69
C VAL A 78 -3.72 -6.18 -2.77
N LEU A 79 -3.77 -4.87 -3.06
CA LEU A 79 -3.13 -3.85 -2.22
C LEU A 79 -3.71 -3.84 -0.80
N THR A 80 -5.02 -3.99 -0.65
CA THR A 80 -5.69 -4.09 0.65
C THR A 80 -5.24 -5.34 1.42
N ALA A 81 -5.14 -6.49 0.75
CA ALA A 81 -4.68 -7.74 1.36
C ALA A 81 -3.22 -7.65 1.81
N ASP A 82 -2.32 -7.17 0.95
CA ASP A 82 -0.91 -6.98 1.26
C ASP A 82 -0.72 -5.99 2.40
N THR A 83 -1.47 -4.88 2.41
CA THR A 83 -1.43 -3.88 3.48
C THR A 83 -1.91 -4.45 4.80
N GLY A 84 -2.96 -5.28 4.78
CA GLY A 84 -3.44 -6.00 5.97
C GLY A 84 -2.38 -6.96 6.53
N TYR A 85 -1.64 -7.66 5.66
CA TYR A 85 -0.53 -8.51 6.09
C TYR A 85 0.59 -7.70 6.74
N VAL A 86 1.01 -6.58 6.11
CA VAL A 86 2.06 -5.69 6.65
C VAL A 86 1.66 -5.14 8.02
N LEU A 87 0.41 -4.70 8.19
CA LEU A 87 -0.12 -4.23 9.47
C LEU A 87 -0.08 -5.29 10.57
N GLY A 88 -0.21 -6.58 10.22
CA GLY A 88 -0.13 -7.68 11.18
C GLY A 88 1.30 -8.11 11.54
N THR A 89 2.33 -7.47 10.95
CA THR A 89 3.74 -7.89 11.15
C THR A 89 4.47 -7.11 12.23
N PHE A 90 3.91 -6.02 12.75
CA PHE A 90 4.53 -5.17 13.78
C PHE A 90 3.50 -4.54 14.71
#